data_AF-C7GFJ0-F1
#
_entry.id   AF-C7GFJ0-F1
#
_cell.length_a   1.000
_cell.length_b   1.000
_cell.length_c   1.000
_cell.angle_alpha   90.00
_cell.angle_beta   90.00
_cell.angle_gamma   90.00
#
_symmetry.space_group_name_H-M   'P 1'
#
loop_
_entity.id
_entity.type
_entity.pdbx_description
1 polymer ?
#
loop_
_entity_poly.entity_id
_entity_poly.type
_entity_poly.pdbx_seq_one_letter_code
_entity_poly.pdbx_strand_id
1 'polypeptide(L)'
;ETMLAREKQNMIKEKFKEWLFAEPERRQKYVEYYNETFNNIRLREYDGSHLQFPGMNPAIELKPHQKNAVARILLGGNTLLAH
;
A
#
# COMPACT_ATOMS: atom_id res chain seq x y z
N GLU A 1 18.27 -32.56 11.62
CA GLU A 1 18.97 -31.73 10.59
C GLU A 1 18.32 -30.36 10.35
N THR A 2 16.99 -30.26 10.31
CA THR A 2 16.29 -28.99 10.02
C THR A 2 16.39 -27.91 11.11
N MET A 3 16.54 -28.27 12.38
CA MET A 3 16.62 -27.29 13.49
C MET A 3 17.91 -26.46 13.47
N LEU A 4 19.08 -27.12 13.32
CA LEU A 4 20.37 -26.42 13.26
C LEU A 4 20.46 -25.50 12.04
N ALA A 5 19.91 -25.92 10.89
CA ALA A 5 19.84 -25.09 9.71
C ALA A 5 18.98 -23.82 9.92
N ARG A 6 17.83 -23.95 10.60
CA ARG A 6 16.96 -22.82 10.96
C ARG A 6 17.64 -21.86 11.93
N GLU A 7 18.36 -22.39 12.92
CA GLU A 7 19.09 -21.58 13.88
C GLU A 7 20.19 -20.75 13.19
N LYS A 8 20.98 -21.38 12.33
CA LYS A 8 21.99 -20.66 11.51
C LYS A 8 21.35 -19.61 10.59
N GLN A 9 20.21 -19.90 9.98
CA GLN A 9 19.47 -18.92 9.19
C GLN A 9 19.07 -17.70 10.02
N ASN A 10 18.56 -17.91 11.23
CA ASN A 10 18.17 -16.82 12.12
C ASN A 10 19.38 -15.99 12.54
N MET A 11 20.51 -16.61 12.87
CA MET A 11 21.75 -15.89 13.18
C MET A 11 22.20 -14.98 12.02
N ILE A 12 22.13 -15.47 10.79
CA ILE A 12 22.46 -14.69 9.60
C ILE A 12 21.50 -13.49 9.44
N LYS A 13 20.20 -13.71 9.63
CA LYS A 13 19.19 -12.64 9.56
C LYS A 13 19.45 -11.54 10.59
N GLU A 14 19.73 -11.91 11.83
CA GLU A 14 20.01 -10.92 12.89
C GLU A 14 21.31 -10.16 12.62
N LYS A 15 22.39 -10.83 12.23
CA LYS A 15 23.65 -10.16 11.89
C LYS A 15 23.51 -9.22 10.70
N PHE A 16 22.73 -9.62 9.70
CA PHE A 16 22.42 -8.75 8.56
C PHE A 16 21.62 -7.51 9.00
N LYS A 17 20.65 -7.67 9.90
CA LYS A 17 19.86 -6.56 10.44
C LYS A 17 20.75 -5.60 11.24
N GLU A 18 21.56 -6.11 12.17
CA GLU A 18 22.53 -5.31 12.92
C GLU A 18 23.44 -4.51 11.98
N TRP A 19 24.01 -5.18 10.97
CA TRP A 19 24.83 -4.52 9.96
C TRP A 19 24.03 -3.46 9.20
N LEU A 20 22.88 -3.79 8.63
CA LEU A 20 22.08 -2.85 7.83
C LEU A 20 21.74 -1.57 8.60
N PHE A 21 21.36 -1.70 9.88
CA PHE A 21 20.90 -0.58 10.70
C PHE A 21 22.02 0.17 11.44
N ALA A 22 23.25 -0.36 11.51
CA ALA A 22 24.37 0.29 12.19
C ALA A 22 24.80 1.63 11.57
N GLU A 23 24.55 1.83 10.28
CA GLU A 23 25.01 3.01 9.53
C GLU A 23 23.81 3.69 8.85
N PRO A 24 23.49 4.96 9.19
CA PRO A 24 22.31 5.64 8.66
C PRO A 24 22.29 5.77 7.13
N GLU A 25 23.43 6.07 6.51
CA GLU A 25 23.53 6.23 5.05
C GLU A 25 23.26 4.92 4.31
N ARG A 26 23.86 3.82 4.79
CA ARG A 26 23.59 2.48 4.27
C ARG A 26 22.12 2.11 4.40
N ARG A 27 21.53 2.36 5.58
CA ARG A 27 20.11 2.09 5.83
C ARG A 27 19.24 2.82 4.82
N GLN A 28 19.48 4.12 4.63
CA GLN A 28 18.71 4.93 3.70
C GLN A 28 18.77 4.38 2.28
N LYS A 29 20.00 4.13 1.78
CA LYS A 29 20.23 3.57 0.44
C LYS A 29 19.43 2.29 0.17
N TYR A 30 19.46 1.35 1.10
CA TYR A 30 18.78 0.06 0.89
C TYR A 30 17.28 0.10 1.16
N VAL A 31 16.80 1.00 2.04
CA VAL A 31 15.37 1.24 2.22
C VAL A 31 14.77 1.86 0.97
N GLU A 32 15.45 2.86 0.38
CA GLU A 32 15.05 3.46 -0.89
C GLU A 32 15.02 2.41 -2.00
N TYR A 33 16.11 1.66 -2.20
CA TYR A 33 16.16 0.58 -3.18
C TYR A 33 15.02 -0.43 -2.99
N TYR A 34 14.71 -0.81 -1.74
CA TYR A 34 13.63 -1.74 -1.46
C TYR A 34 12.26 -1.15 -1.81
N ASN A 35 12.03 0.12 -1.49
CA ASN A 35 10.79 0.82 -1.83
C ASN A 35 10.62 1.01 -3.34
N GLU A 36 11.70 1.28 -4.07
CA GLU A 36 11.67 1.43 -5.52
C GLU A 36 11.47 0.09 -6.24
N THR A 37 12.02 -1.00 -5.70
CA THR A 37 12.05 -2.30 -6.39
C THR A 37 10.91 -3.22 -5.99
N PHE A 38 10.57 -3.26 -4.70
CA PHE A 38 9.66 -4.25 -4.13
C PHE A 38 8.41 -3.63 -3.49
N ASN A 39 8.57 -2.53 -2.75
CA ASN A 39 7.46 -1.83 -2.10
C ASN A 39 7.01 -0.60 -2.93
N ASN A 40 6.84 -0.81 -4.24
CA ASN A 40 6.49 0.23 -5.22
C ASN A 40 5.05 0.14 -5.74
N ILE A 41 4.29 -0.91 -5.36
CA ILE A 41 2.89 -1.05 -5.76
C ILE A 41 2.01 -0.55 -4.62
N ARG A 42 1.33 0.57 -4.84
CA ARG A 42 0.25 1.09 -3.98
C ARG A 42 -1.08 0.96 -4.70
N LEU A 43 -2.13 0.59 -3.95
CA LEU A 43 -3.49 0.66 -4.48
C LEU A 43 -3.82 2.09 -4.89
N ARG A 44 -4.43 2.25 -6.06
CA ARG A 44 -4.92 3.54 -6.51
C ARG A 44 -5.99 4.04 -5.54
N GLU A 45 -5.80 5.24 -5.02
CA GLU A 45 -6.84 5.95 -4.29
C GLU A 45 -7.71 6.71 -5.28
N TYR A 46 -9.03 6.62 -5.07
CA TYR A 46 -10.01 7.31 -5.89
C TYR A 46 -10.66 8.40 -5.05
N ASP A 47 -10.60 9.63 -5.54
CA ASP A 47 -11.28 10.78 -4.94
C ASP A 47 -12.45 11.19 -5.82
N GLY A 48 -13.67 11.11 -5.28
CA GLY A 48 -14.89 11.55 -5.95
C GLY A 48 -15.42 12.89 -5.45
N SER A 49 -14.66 13.63 -4.63
CA SER A 49 -15.09 14.90 -4.04
C SER A 49 -15.51 15.95 -5.10
N HIS A 50 -14.91 15.89 -6.28
CA HIS A 50 -15.16 16.77 -7.42
C HIS A 50 -16.32 16.31 -8.31
N LEU A 51 -16.88 15.12 -8.09
CA LEU A 51 -17.98 14.60 -8.89
C LEU A 51 -19.29 15.35 -8.60
N GLN A 52 -19.99 15.70 -9.66
CA GLN A 52 -21.33 16.25 -9.59
C GLN A 52 -22.36 15.18 -9.96
N PHE A 53 -23.50 15.20 -9.28
CA PHE A 53 -24.58 14.21 -9.43
C PHE A 53 -25.88 14.90 -9.88
N PRO A 54 -25.92 15.45 -11.11
CA PRO A 54 -27.12 16.11 -11.62
C PRO A 54 -28.27 15.09 -11.71
N GLY A 55 -29.46 15.49 -11.24
CA GLY A 55 -30.63 14.61 -11.20
C GLY A 55 -30.69 13.66 -9.99
N MET A 56 -29.72 13.70 -9.09
CA MET A 56 -29.80 12.99 -7.81
C MET A 56 -30.82 13.67 -6.88
N ASN A 57 -31.52 12.86 -6.08
CA ASN A 57 -32.45 13.37 -5.08
C ASN A 57 -31.72 14.30 -4.09
N PRO A 58 -32.12 15.59 -3.97
CA PRO A 58 -31.43 16.55 -3.11
C PRO A 58 -31.54 16.25 -1.60
N ALA A 59 -32.48 15.39 -1.20
CA ALA A 59 -32.60 14.96 0.20
C ALA A 59 -31.52 13.96 0.63
N ILE A 60 -30.70 13.45 -0.30
CA ILE A 60 -29.65 12.46 -0.04
C ILE A 60 -28.28 13.11 -0.25
N GLU A 61 -27.47 13.12 0.80
CA GLU A 61 -26.08 13.51 0.73
C GLU A 61 -25.17 12.28 0.77
N LEU A 62 -24.36 12.10 -0.27
CA LEU A 62 -23.41 11.00 -0.33
C LEU A 62 -22.21 11.25 0.61
N LYS A 63 -21.87 10.23 1.39
CA LYS A 63 -20.65 10.21 2.22
C LYS A 63 -19.40 10.17 1.32
N PRO A 64 -18.23 10.63 1.81
CA PRO A 64 -16.99 10.65 1.03
C PRO A 64 -16.64 9.30 0.38
N HIS A 65 -16.77 8.19 1.11
CA HIS A 65 -16.49 6.86 0.57
C HIS A 65 -17.43 6.44 -0.57
N GLN A 66 -18.68 6.91 -0.57
CA GLN A 66 -19.64 6.63 -1.64
C GLN A 66 -19.26 7.39 -2.91
N LYS A 67 -18.87 8.66 -2.78
CA LYS A 67 -18.33 9.45 -3.89
C LYS A 67 -17.07 8.81 -4.47
N ASN A 68 -16.18 8.34 -3.59
CA ASN A 68 -14.94 7.65 -3.99
C ASN A 68 -15.23 6.30 -4.66
N ALA A 69 -16.26 5.58 -4.23
CA ALA A 69 -16.70 4.35 -4.89
C ALA A 69 -17.21 4.62 -6.32
N VAL A 70 -17.96 5.71 -6.54
CA VAL A 70 -18.36 6.14 -7.89
C VAL A 70 -17.14 6.50 -8.74
N ALA A 71 -16.20 7.29 -8.20
CA ALA A 71 -14.96 7.62 -8.90
C ALA A 71 -14.15 6.35 -9.27
N ARG A 72 -14.14 5.35 -8.38
CA ARG A 72 -13.52 4.04 -8.64
C ARG A 72 -14.18 3.30 -9.79
N ILE A 73 -15.51 3.25 -9.85
CA ILE A 73 -16.23 2.61 -10.95
C ILE A 73 -15.92 3.30 -12.28
N LEU A 74 -15.98 4.63 -12.31
CA LEU A 74 -15.76 5.43 -13.53
C LEU A 74 -14.33 5.30 -14.06
N LEU A 75 -13.33 5.29 -13.18
CA LEU A 75 -11.91 5.33 -13.54
C LEU A 75 -11.21 3.97 -13.50
N GLY A 76 -11.82 2.97 -12.86
CA GLY A 76 -11.24 1.65 -12.60
C GLY A 76 -11.81 0.51 -13.44
N GLY A 77 -12.88 0.74 -14.20
CA GLY A 77 -13.51 -0.30 -15.02
C GLY A 77 -14.18 -1.38 -14.16
N ASN A 78 -13.87 -2.66 -14.39
CA ASN A 78 -14.44 -3.77 -13.62
C ASN A 78 -14.09 -3.64 -12.13
N THR A 79 -15.08 -3.24 -11.33
CA THR A 79 -14.88 -2.79 -9.95
C THR A 79 -15.68 -3.66 -8.98
N LEU A 80 -14.97 -4.32 -8.07
CA LEU A 80 -15.58 -4.94 -6.89
C LEU A 80 -15.65 -3.90 -5.75
N LEU A 81 -16.85 -3.69 -5.23
CA LEU A 81 -17.10 -2.97 -3.99
C LEU A 81 -17.52 -3.99 -2.93
N ALA A 82 -16.59 -4.37 -2.06
CA ALA A 82 -16.88 -5.18 -0.88
C ALA A 82 -17.09 -4.24 0.31
N HIS A 83 -18.29 -4.27 0.90
CA HIS A 83 -18.69 -3.54 2.09
C HIS A 83 -19.03 -4.55 3.18
#